data_AF-A0A1Q5GMF4-F1
#
_entry.id   AF-A0A1Q5GMF4-F1
#
_cell.length_a   1.000
_cell.length_b   1.000
_cell.length_c   1.000
_cell.angle_alpha   90.00
_cell.angle_beta   90.00
_cell.angle_gamma   90.00
#
_symmetry.space_group_name_H-M   'P 1'
#
loop_
_entity.id
_entity.type
_entity.pdbx_description
1 polymer ?
#
loop_
_entity_poly.entity_id
_entity_poly.type
_entity_poly.pdbx_seq_one_letter_code
_entity_poly.pdbx_strand_id
1 'polypeptide(L)'
;MSTAAPTQWKTLPSPDSPAAWIERAAEVAAILATDAAARDRAGATPYTEIQLLKDSGLVTLLGPAAHGGGGQDWTTAYRVIREVAKADGSIGQLLGYHYLWNWAARLVGTREQWEHVEAEAVRQTWFFGGAVNPRDSDVVVTEDGDDLVFTGAKTFSTGSKVSDVTVLEGVLEGTDQHIFAIVPSDSEGLVFHDDWDNIGQRLTESGGVTIDGVRAPWASAAGYVDKEFRPRVYNTLNVPTIQLVFISFYLGIAAGALETAAAYTRTKARSWLHGGYDQAVDEPYVIDTYGDLTAKLWAVEALADAVAAEGQKLHDAPDEVTEQARGEFEVRVAAAKARATDVALEVTSRIFEVTGARATASAEGLDRFWRNVRTHTLHDPVAYKRREVGRHVLTGELPEPTWYS
;
A
#
# COMPACT_ATOMS: atom_id res chain seq x y z
N MET A 1 7.85 29.41 -7.37
CA MET A 1 9.13 28.95 -6.79
C MET A 1 9.06 29.14 -5.29
N SER A 2 8.70 28.09 -4.56
CA SER A 2 8.91 27.96 -3.12
C SER A 2 9.68 26.67 -2.93
N THR A 3 10.99 26.81 -2.77
CA THR A 3 11.95 25.73 -2.56
C THR A 3 12.16 25.54 -1.06
N ALA A 4 11.55 24.53 -0.46
CA ALA A 4 11.86 24.03 0.88
C ALA A 4 11.27 22.60 0.99
N ALA A 5 12.00 21.52 1.31
CA ALA A 5 13.43 21.33 1.56
C ALA A 5 13.80 19.86 1.24
N PRO A 6 14.30 19.53 0.02
CA PRO A 6 14.64 18.14 -0.32
C PRO A 6 15.90 17.59 0.37
N THR A 7 16.61 18.41 1.16
CA THR A 7 17.99 18.10 1.59
C THR A 7 18.21 18.03 3.10
N GLN A 8 17.22 18.34 3.95
CA GLN A 8 17.45 18.35 5.40
C GLN A 8 17.51 16.94 5.99
N TRP A 9 16.66 16.01 5.54
CA TRP A 9 16.52 14.69 6.16
C TRP A 9 17.77 13.81 6.06
N LYS A 10 18.57 13.93 4.99
CA LYS A 10 19.86 13.23 4.86
C LYS A 10 20.88 13.60 5.93
N THR A 11 20.71 14.77 6.56
CA THR A 11 21.61 15.29 7.60
C THR A 11 21.00 15.22 9.00
N LEU A 12 19.70 14.95 9.10
CA LEU A 12 19.00 14.80 10.38
C LEU A 12 19.12 13.35 10.86
N PRO A 13 19.14 13.13 12.19
CA PRO A 13 18.99 11.78 12.70
C PRO A 13 17.64 11.18 12.26
N SER A 14 17.62 9.85 12.10
CA SER A 14 16.37 9.12 11.91
C SER A 14 15.42 9.39 13.08
N PRO A 15 14.09 9.50 12.83
CA PRO A 15 13.12 9.61 13.90
C PRO A 15 13.26 8.46 14.92
N ASP A 16 13.10 8.76 16.19
CA ASP A 16 13.35 7.84 17.32
C ASP A 16 12.09 7.27 17.95
N SER A 17 10.91 7.66 17.45
CA SER A 17 9.61 7.22 17.96
C SER A 17 8.57 7.08 16.86
N PRO A 18 7.53 6.24 17.06
CA PRO A 18 6.43 6.10 16.11
C PRO A 18 5.77 7.44 15.75
N ALA A 19 5.59 8.33 16.72
CA ALA A 19 4.99 9.64 16.51
C ALA A 19 5.86 10.52 15.59
N ALA A 20 7.18 10.52 15.78
CA ALA A 20 8.10 11.28 14.94
C ALA A 20 8.19 10.72 13.49
N TRP A 21 8.02 9.41 13.31
CA TRP A 21 7.88 8.80 11.97
C TRP A 21 6.60 9.24 11.25
N ILE A 22 5.48 9.33 11.98
CA ILE A 22 4.22 9.84 11.46
C ILE A 22 4.34 11.33 11.11
N GLU A 23 5.01 12.13 11.95
CA GLU A 23 5.31 13.53 11.65
C GLU A 23 6.18 13.68 10.39
N ARG A 24 7.23 12.87 10.24
CA ARG A 24 8.04 12.81 9.02
C ARG A 24 7.19 12.49 7.78
N ALA A 25 6.24 11.57 7.90
CA ALA A 25 5.31 11.25 6.82
C ALA A 25 4.37 12.43 6.49
N ALA A 26 3.94 13.19 7.50
CA ALA A 26 3.15 14.41 7.30
C ALA A 26 3.96 15.52 6.59
N GLU A 27 5.25 15.66 6.88
CA GLU A 27 6.14 16.59 6.15
C GLU A 27 6.25 16.19 4.66
N VAL A 28 6.44 14.89 4.38
CA VAL A 28 6.43 14.36 3.01
C VAL A 28 5.08 14.62 2.33
N ALA A 29 3.97 14.33 3.01
CA ALA A 29 2.63 14.58 2.50
C ALA A 29 2.42 16.06 2.15
N ALA A 30 2.88 16.99 2.99
CA ALA A 30 2.79 18.42 2.73
C ALA A 30 3.52 18.83 1.44
N ILE A 31 4.69 18.23 1.15
CA ILE A 31 5.43 18.46 -0.10
C ILE A 31 4.64 17.90 -1.29
N LEU A 32 4.19 16.64 -1.20
CA LEU A 32 3.42 15.98 -2.27
C LEU A 32 2.11 16.70 -2.60
N ALA A 33 1.47 17.31 -1.60
CA ALA A 33 0.20 18.00 -1.75
C ALA A 33 0.30 19.29 -2.59
N THR A 34 1.50 19.87 -2.73
CA THR A 34 1.70 21.14 -3.45
C THR A 34 1.34 21.07 -4.94
N ASP A 35 1.46 19.90 -5.54
CA ASP A 35 1.27 19.64 -6.97
C ASP A 35 0.50 18.34 -7.26
N ALA A 36 -0.02 17.62 -6.24
CA ALA A 36 -0.73 16.34 -6.40
C ALA A 36 -1.80 16.35 -7.51
N ALA A 37 -2.62 17.41 -7.61
CA ALA A 37 -3.64 17.50 -8.66
C ALA A 37 -3.06 17.73 -10.07
N ALA A 38 -1.92 18.40 -10.18
CA ALA A 38 -1.20 18.54 -11.45
C ALA A 38 -0.51 17.24 -11.83
N ARG A 39 0.11 16.56 -10.85
CA ARG A 39 0.80 15.28 -11.00
C ARG A 39 -0.15 14.16 -11.42
N ASP A 40 -1.30 14.00 -10.75
CA ASP A 40 -2.38 13.06 -11.13
C ASP A 40 -2.84 13.24 -12.57
N ARG A 41 -2.93 14.48 -13.05
CA ARG A 41 -3.35 14.79 -14.41
C ARG A 41 -2.26 14.50 -15.45
N ALA A 42 -1.01 14.76 -15.08
CA ALA A 42 0.13 14.53 -15.96
C ALA A 42 0.42 13.04 -16.16
N GLY A 43 0.16 12.22 -15.14
CA GLY A 43 0.36 10.76 -15.22
C GLY A 43 1.81 10.37 -15.49
N ALA A 44 2.78 11.21 -15.11
CA ALA A 44 4.18 10.93 -15.29
C ALA A 44 4.69 9.91 -14.25
N THR A 45 5.64 9.08 -14.64
CA THR A 45 6.28 8.11 -13.74
C THR A 45 6.91 8.80 -12.53
N PRO A 46 6.57 8.40 -11.28
CA PRO A 46 6.84 9.19 -10.08
C PRO A 46 8.25 9.00 -9.49
N TYR A 47 9.29 9.04 -10.32
CA TYR A 47 10.67 8.87 -9.85
C TYR A 47 11.08 9.91 -8.79
N THR A 48 10.60 11.14 -8.92
CA THR A 48 10.90 12.23 -7.97
C THR A 48 10.26 11.96 -6.61
N GLU A 49 9.03 11.45 -6.60
CA GLU A 49 8.29 11.14 -5.39
C GLU A 49 8.84 9.89 -4.70
N ILE A 50 9.28 8.88 -5.46
CA ILE A 50 10.02 7.74 -4.88
C ILE A 50 11.33 8.22 -4.26
N GLN A 51 12.08 9.11 -4.93
CA GLN A 51 13.29 9.67 -4.34
C GLN A 51 12.99 10.49 -3.07
N LEU A 52 11.85 11.19 -3.00
CA LEU A 52 11.40 11.88 -1.79
C LEU A 52 11.14 10.90 -0.64
N LEU A 53 10.53 9.74 -0.90
CA LEU A 53 10.33 8.68 0.09
C LEU A 53 11.67 8.10 0.57
N LYS A 54 12.62 7.91 -0.34
CA LYS A 54 13.99 7.45 0.00
C LYS A 54 14.71 8.48 0.86
N ASP A 55 14.71 9.74 0.44
CA ASP A 55 15.42 10.84 1.10
C ASP A 55 14.87 11.15 2.49
N SER A 56 13.57 10.92 2.72
CA SER A 56 12.92 11.09 4.03
C SER A 56 13.20 9.95 5.01
N GLY A 57 13.74 8.82 4.52
CA GLY A 57 14.00 7.61 5.29
C GLY A 57 12.79 6.67 5.43
N LEU A 58 11.63 7.04 4.88
CA LEU A 58 10.39 6.26 5.04
C LEU A 58 10.53 4.85 4.47
N VAL A 59 11.26 4.66 3.37
CA VAL A 59 11.47 3.33 2.75
C VAL A 59 12.24 2.35 3.67
N THR A 60 12.98 2.86 4.65
CA THR A 60 13.72 2.03 5.63
C THR A 60 13.03 1.90 6.97
N LEU A 61 11.76 2.34 7.10
CA LEU A 61 11.02 2.41 8.36
C LEU A 61 10.96 1.06 9.11
N LEU A 62 10.63 -0.02 8.40
CA LEU A 62 10.56 -1.39 8.95
C LEU A 62 11.93 -2.06 9.09
N GLY A 63 12.97 -1.45 8.52
CA GLY A 63 14.31 -2.04 8.47
C GLY A 63 14.99 -2.08 9.85
N PRO A 64 15.90 -3.03 10.09
CA PRO A 64 16.56 -3.22 11.38
C PRO A 64 17.42 -2.00 11.78
N ALA A 65 17.22 -1.52 13.01
CA ALA A 65 17.96 -0.37 13.55
C ALA A 65 19.48 -0.59 13.60
N ALA A 66 19.93 -1.84 13.79
CA ALA A 66 21.36 -2.20 13.78
C ALA A 66 22.07 -1.90 12.45
N HIS A 67 21.32 -1.78 11.35
CA HIS A 67 21.83 -1.41 10.03
C HIS A 67 21.50 0.02 9.62
N GLY A 68 20.89 0.82 10.51
CA GLY A 68 20.46 2.20 10.23
C GLY A 68 19.01 2.35 9.81
N GLY A 69 18.21 1.27 9.86
CA GLY A 69 16.77 1.31 9.58
C GLY A 69 15.97 1.94 10.71
N GLY A 70 14.67 2.14 10.49
CA GLY A 70 13.79 2.78 11.47
C GLY A 70 13.41 1.90 12.67
N GLY A 71 13.56 0.58 12.56
CA GLY A 71 13.22 -0.38 13.61
C GLY A 71 11.76 -0.30 14.05
N GLN A 72 10.88 0.25 13.21
CA GLN A 72 9.46 0.39 13.52
C GLN A 72 8.70 -0.88 13.14
N ASP A 73 7.45 -0.93 13.59
CA ASP A 73 6.55 -2.05 13.41
C ASP A 73 5.45 -1.77 12.37
N TRP A 74 4.60 -2.76 12.09
CA TRP A 74 3.51 -2.60 11.13
C TRP A 74 2.47 -1.59 11.60
N THR A 75 2.24 -1.45 12.92
CA THR A 75 1.29 -0.46 13.43
C THR A 75 1.69 0.96 13.05
N THR A 76 2.98 1.26 13.09
CA THR A 76 3.56 2.53 12.65
C THR A 76 3.54 2.64 11.12
N ALA A 77 3.91 1.58 10.41
CA ALA A 77 3.94 1.56 8.94
C ALA A 77 2.55 1.88 8.32
N TYR A 78 1.47 1.30 8.85
CA TYR A 78 0.10 1.57 8.39
C TYR A 78 -0.31 3.04 8.57
N ARG A 79 0.07 3.66 9.69
CA ARG A 79 -0.19 5.09 9.93
C ARG A 79 0.63 5.98 9.01
N VAL A 80 1.88 5.62 8.74
CA VAL A 80 2.73 6.33 7.77
C VAL A 80 2.16 6.24 6.34
N ILE A 81 1.70 5.05 5.92
CA ILE A 81 0.99 4.88 4.63
C ILE A 81 -0.22 5.82 4.57
N ARG A 82 -1.03 5.83 5.64
CA ARG A 82 -2.23 6.68 5.73
C ARG A 82 -1.89 8.16 5.57
N GLU A 83 -0.86 8.66 6.27
CA GLU A 83 -0.44 10.06 6.17
C GLU A 83 0.03 10.44 4.76
N VAL A 84 0.88 9.64 4.11
CA VAL A 84 1.32 9.91 2.73
C VAL A 84 0.14 9.90 1.76
N ALA A 85 -0.78 8.94 1.94
CA ALA A 85 -1.96 8.78 1.10
C ALA A 85 -2.98 9.94 1.22
N LYS A 86 -2.94 10.76 2.29
CA LYS A 86 -3.75 11.99 2.38
C LYS A 86 -3.41 12.98 1.27
N ALA A 87 -2.12 13.10 0.94
CA ALA A 87 -1.67 13.99 -0.11
C ALA A 87 -1.83 13.38 -1.51
N ASP A 88 -1.33 12.15 -1.66
CA ASP A 88 -1.29 11.45 -2.94
C ASP A 88 -1.54 9.94 -2.76
N GLY A 89 -2.70 9.48 -3.21
CA GLY A 89 -3.12 8.09 -3.09
C GLY A 89 -2.24 7.10 -3.85
N SER A 90 -1.59 7.52 -4.94
CA SER A 90 -0.71 6.65 -5.72
C SER A 90 0.62 6.46 -5.00
N ILE A 91 1.20 7.54 -4.48
CA ILE A 91 2.46 7.47 -3.71
C ILE A 91 2.26 6.71 -2.39
N GLY A 92 1.11 6.91 -1.73
CA GLY A 92 0.73 6.13 -0.55
C GLY A 92 0.59 4.63 -0.85
N GLN A 93 -0.02 4.26 -1.99
CA GLN A 93 -0.09 2.87 -2.44
C GLN A 93 1.31 2.31 -2.72
N LEU A 94 2.16 3.04 -3.46
CA LEU A 94 3.53 2.62 -3.76
C LEU A 94 4.34 2.35 -2.49
N LEU A 95 4.28 3.26 -1.50
CA LEU A 95 4.95 3.06 -0.21
C LEU A 95 4.42 1.82 0.52
N GLY A 96 3.10 1.60 0.50
CA GLY A 96 2.48 0.44 1.12
C GLY A 96 2.89 -0.89 0.47
N TYR A 97 2.86 -0.95 -0.87
CA TYR A 97 3.33 -2.13 -1.61
C TYR A 97 4.82 -2.38 -1.38
N HIS A 98 5.65 -1.32 -1.34
CA HIS A 98 7.06 -1.44 -1.00
C HIS A 98 7.26 -2.08 0.38
N TYR A 99 6.54 -1.65 1.42
CA TYR A 99 6.65 -2.26 2.74
C TYR A 99 6.28 -3.75 2.72
N LEU A 100 5.21 -4.13 2.01
CA LEU A 100 4.86 -5.55 1.87
C LEU A 100 5.98 -6.33 1.16
N TRP A 101 6.48 -5.82 0.03
CA TRP A 101 7.49 -6.54 -0.76
C TRP A 101 8.84 -6.65 -0.06
N ASN A 102 9.25 -5.60 0.66
CA ASN A 102 10.39 -5.68 1.57
C ASN A 102 10.16 -6.77 2.65
N TRP A 103 8.97 -6.80 3.23
CA TRP A 103 8.58 -7.79 4.24
C TRP A 103 8.30 -9.19 3.67
N ALA A 104 8.21 -9.36 2.34
CA ALA A 104 7.94 -10.64 1.72
C ALA A 104 9.03 -11.66 2.04
N ALA A 105 10.30 -11.22 2.12
CA ALA A 105 11.39 -12.06 2.60
C ALA A 105 11.11 -12.62 4.00
N ARG A 106 10.47 -11.84 4.89
CA ARG A 106 10.02 -12.33 6.20
C ARG A 106 8.95 -13.39 6.09
N LEU A 107 7.97 -13.16 5.22
CA LEU A 107 6.81 -14.03 5.05
C LEU A 107 7.23 -15.39 4.48
N VAL A 108 8.06 -15.41 3.44
CA VAL A 108 8.40 -16.65 2.72
C VAL A 108 9.80 -17.19 2.98
N GLY A 109 10.78 -16.36 3.30
CA GLY A 109 12.19 -16.72 3.46
C GLY A 109 12.55 -17.43 4.77
N THR A 110 13.71 -18.09 4.78
CA THR A 110 14.33 -18.62 6.01
C THR A 110 14.86 -17.50 6.90
N ARG A 111 15.22 -17.83 8.16
CA ARG A 111 15.80 -16.87 9.12
C ARG A 111 17.09 -16.22 8.60
N GLU A 112 17.86 -16.92 7.78
CA GLU A 112 19.08 -16.37 7.19
C GLU A 112 18.76 -15.45 6.00
N GLN A 113 17.84 -15.87 5.12
CA GLN A 113 17.46 -15.12 3.93
C GLN A 113 16.85 -13.75 4.27
N TRP A 114 15.85 -13.70 5.15
CA TRP A 114 15.19 -12.43 5.48
C TRP A 114 16.11 -11.44 6.22
N GLU A 115 17.01 -11.91 7.11
CA GLU A 115 17.96 -11.04 7.81
C GLU A 115 18.95 -10.43 6.83
N HIS A 116 19.42 -11.23 5.86
CA HIS A 116 20.28 -10.74 4.79
C HIS A 116 19.59 -9.68 3.94
N VAL A 117 18.37 -9.98 3.45
CA VAL A 117 17.59 -9.07 2.59
C VAL A 117 17.31 -7.76 3.30
N GLU A 118 16.86 -7.78 4.55
CA GLU A 118 16.53 -6.55 5.29
C GLU A 118 17.76 -5.70 5.58
N ALA A 119 18.89 -6.35 5.84
CA ALA A 119 20.14 -5.66 6.07
C ALA A 119 20.62 -4.96 4.78
N GLU A 120 20.51 -5.61 3.62
CA GLU A 120 20.82 -4.99 2.32
C GLU A 120 19.81 -3.90 1.94
N ALA A 121 18.51 -4.13 2.17
CA ALA A 121 17.45 -3.16 1.89
C ALA A 121 17.72 -1.82 2.58
N VAL A 122 18.18 -1.86 3.85
CA VAL A 122 18.59 -0.65 4.58
C VAL A 122 19.90 -0.08 4.02
N ARG A 123 20.95 -0.90 3.87
CA ARG A 123 22.27 -0.44 3.40
C ARG A 123 22.21 0.28 2.05
N GLN A 124 21.41 -0.25 1.13
CA GLN A 124 21.25 0.26 -0.22
C GLN A 124 20.07 1.24 -0.35
N THR A 125 19.26 1.40 0.71
CA THR A 125 18.01 2.18 0.69
C THR A 125 17.11 1.72 -0.48
N TRP A 126 16.89 0.41 -0.59
CA TRP A 126 16.10 -0.16 -1.68
C TRP A 126 14.62 0.21 -1.58
N PHE A 127 14.04 0.60 -2.70
CA PHE A 127 12.62 0.58 -2.97
C PHE A 127 12.26 -0.73 -3.66
N PHE A 128 11.16 -1.35 -3.23
CA PHE A 128 10.74 -2.68 -3.68
C PHE A 128 9.47 -2.57 -4.52
N GLY A 129 9.48 -3.22 -5.68
CA GLY A 129 8.31 -3.50 -6.49
C GLY A 129 8.01 -5.01 -6.49
N GLY A 130 6.93 -5.41 -7.16
CA GLY A 130 6.58 -6.82 -7.29
C GLY A 130 5.82 -7.12 -8.57
N ALA A 131 6.26 -8.16 -9.27
CA ALA A 131 5.59 -8.73 -10.43
C ALA A 131 4.87 -10.03 -9.99
N VAL A 132 3.90 -9.87 -9.08
CA VAL A 132 3.14 -10.98 -8.50
C VAL A 132 1.66 -10.72 -8.74
N ASN A 133 1.10 -11.45 -9.71
CA ASN A 133 -0.33 -11.46 -9.98
C ASN A 133 -0.82 -12.92 -10.13
N PRO A 134 -1.62 -13.42 -9.17
CA PRO A 134 -2.15 -14.79 -9.19
C PRO A 134 -3.19 -15.08 -10.27
N ARG A 135 -3.64 -14.06 -11.03
CA ARG A 135 -4.66 -14.24 -12.09
C ARG A 135 -4.09 -14.43 -13.48
N ASP A 136 -2.80 -14.14 -13.67
CA ASP A 136 -2.13 -14.36 -14.94
C ASP A 136 -1.74 -15.83 -15.10
N SER A 137 -1.32 -16.23 -16.29
CA SER A 137 -0.54 -17.47 -16.41
C SER A 137 0.71 -17.35 -15.54
N ASP A 138 0.98 -18.36 -14.73
CA ASP A 138 2.17 -18.35 -13.89
C ASP A 138 3.43 -18.22 -14.75
N VAL A 139 4.32 -17.32 -14.33
CA VAL A 139 5.67 -17.23 -14.88
C VAL A 139 6.32 -18.59 -14.66
N VAL A 140 6.86 -19.18 -15.72
CA VAL A 140 7.51 -20.49 -15.63
C VAL A 140 8.92 -20.27 -15.08
N VAL A 141 9.29 -21.07 -14.08
CA VAL A 141 10.63 -21.09 -13.52
C VAL A 141 11.29 -22.40 -13.91
N THR A 142 12.42 -22.32 -14.63
CA THR A 142 13.23 -23.50 -14.98
C THR A 142 14.56 -23.47 -14.23
N GLU A 143 15.14 -24.64 -13.99
CA GLU A 143 16.48 -24.75 -13.42
C GLU A 143 17.56 -24.72 -14.51
N ASP A 144 18.62 -23.95 -14.29
CA ASP A 144 19.84 -23.98 -15.10
C ASP A 144 21.07 -24.02 -14.17
N GLY A 145 21.49 -25.25 -13.82
CA GLY A 145 22.57 -25.47 -12.86
C GLY A 145 22.22 -24.98 -11.46
N ASP A 146 22.95 -23.96 -10.99
CA ASP A 146 22.75 -23.31 -9.69
C ASP A 146 21.85 -22.06 -9.79
N ASP A 147 21.28 -21.79 -10.96
CA ASP A 147 20.37 -20.67 -11.20
C ASP A 147 18.93 -21.14 -11.45
N LEU A 148 18.00 -20.24 -11.13
CA LEU A 148 16.61 -20.26 -11.53
C LEU A 148 16.41 -19.23 -12.66
N VAL A 149 15.65 -19.61 -13.67
CA VAL A 149 15.37 -18.78 -14.85
C VAL A 149 13.87 -18.56 -14.95
N PHE A 150 13.43 -17.30 -14.85
CA PHE A 150 12.04 -16.89 -14.91
C PHE A 150 11.69 -16.47 -16.33
N THR A 151 10.59 -16.99 -16.89
CA THR A 151 10.07 -16.60 -18.21
C THR A 151 8.55 -16.52 -18.21
N GLY A 152 8.00 -15.40 -18.69
CA GLY A 152 6.56 -15.18 -18.78
C GLY A 152 6.20 -13.69 -18.87
N ALA A 153 4.98 -13.37 -18.44
CA ALA A 153 4.51 -12.00 -18.32
C ALA A 153 3.50 -11.89 -17.18
N LYS A 154 3.40 -10.70 -16.60
CA LYS A 154 2.34 -10.36 -15.63
C LYS A 154 1.64 -9.08 -16.09
N THR A 155 0.32 -9.02 -15.91
CA THR A 155 -0.55 -7.90 -16.29
C THR A 155 -0.44 -6.73 -15.30
N PHE A 156 -0.10 -7.01 -14.04
CA PHE A 156 0.07 -5.99 -13.01
C PHE A 156 1.40 -6.19 -12.28
N SER A 157 2.31 -5.22 -12.37
CA SER A 157 3.58 -5.17 -11.63
C SER A 157 3.75 -3.88 -10.84
N THR A 158 2.84 -3.62 -9.90
CA THR A 158 2.77 -2.36 -9.12
C THR A 158 4.13 -1.98 -8.55
N GLY A 159 4.60 -0.79 -8.93
CA GLY A 159 5.84 -0.19 -8.43
C GLY A 159 7.13 -0.75 -9.00
N SER A 160 7.10 -1.82 -9.80
CA SER A 160 8.32 -2.46 -10.32
C SER A 160 9.15 -1.57 -11.24
N LYS A 161 8.49 -0.70 -12.03
CA LYS A 161 9.20 0.25 -12.91
C LYS A 161 10.03 1.30 -12.15
N VAL A 162 9.63 1.62 -10.92
CA VAL A 162 10.25 2.65 -10.08
C VAL A 162 11.05 2.07 -8.92
N SER A 163 11.17 0.75 -8.83
CA SER A 163 11.90 0.07 -7.78
C SER A 163 13.37 -0.12 -8.09
N ASP A 164 14.19 -0.25 -7.05
CA ASP A 164 15.57 -0.70 -7.18
C ASP A 164 15.59 -2.23 -7.38
N VAL A 165 14.72 -2.95 -6.67
CA VAL A 165 14.59 -4.42 -6.75
C VAL A 165 13.13 -4.84 -6.91
N THR A 166 12.90 -5.91 -7.67
CA THR A 166 11.57 -6.48 -7.91
C THR A 166 11.48 -7.88 -7.33
N VAL A 167 10.41 -8.14 -6.58
CA VAL A 167 10.03 -9.51 -6.19
C VAL A 167 9.36 -10.18 -7.38
N LEU A 168 9.98 -11.26 -7.86
CA LEU A 168 9.40 -12.16 -8.86
C LEU A 168 8.74 -13.35 -8.17
N GLU A 169 7.67 -13.83 -8.81
CA GLU A 169 6.95 -15.04 -8.44
C GLU A 169 6.69 -15.85 -9.72
N GLY A 170 6.93 -17.15 -9.65
CA GLY A 170 6.57 -18.08 -10.71
C GLY A 170 6.52 -19.52 -10.22
N VAL A 171 6.03 -20.42 -11.06
CA VAL A 171 5.89 -21.85 -10.76
C VAL A 171 7.05 -22.64 -11.36
N LEU A 172 7.70 -23.45 -10.52
CA LEU A 172 8.78 -24.33 -10.95
C LEU A 172 8.25 -25.40 -11.91
N GLU A 173 8.85 -25.48 -13.10
CA GLU A 173 8.41 -26.33 -14.20
C GLU A 173 8.25 -27.80 -13.76
N GLY A 174 7.11 -28.39 -14.11
CA GLY A 174 6.77 -29.77 -13.74
C GLY A 174 6.28 -29.97 -12.30
N THR A 175 6.02 -28.88 -11.57
CA THR A 175 5.52 -28.89 -10.19
C THR A 175 4.39 -27.87 -9.98
N ASP A 176 3.79 -27.86 -8.78
CA ASP A 176 2.89 -26.80 -8.30
C ASP A 176 3.60 -25.85 -7.30
N GLN A 177 4.94 -25.85 -7.28
CA GLN A 177 5.73 -25.10 -6.32
C GLN A 177 5.99 -23.67 -6.80
N HIS A 178 5.50 -22.70 -6.03
CA HIS A 178 5.79 -21.29 -6.27
C HIS A 178 7.19 -20.92 -5.73
N ILE A 179 7.94 -20.18 -6.53
CA ILE A 179 9.27 -19.66 -6.24
C ILE A 179 9.19 -18.14 -6.17
N PHE A 180 9.63 -17.59 -5.05
CA PHE A 180 9.83 -16.16 -4.87
C PHE A 180 11.33 -15.84 -4.88
N ALA A 181 11.72 -14.85 -5.67
CA ALA A 181 13.10 -14.36 -5.71
C ALA A 181 13.11 -12.83 -5.84
N ILE A 182 14.15 -12.19 -5.31
CA ILE A 182 14.36 -10.74 -5.43
C ILE A 182 15.48 -10.52 -6.44
N VAL A 183 15.20 -9.73 -7.48
CA VAL A 183 16.16 -9.39 -8.54
C VAL A 183 16.29 -7.87 -8.69
N PRO A 184 17.43 -7.36 -9.19
CA PRO A 184 17.53 -5.96 -9.61
C PRO A 184 16.46 -5.61 -10.65
N SER A 185 15.81 -4.46 -10.52
CA SER A 185 14.72 -4.07 -11.44
C SER A 185 15.23 -3.65 -12.82
N ASP A 186 16.54 -3.47 -12.97
CA ASP A 186 17.24 -3.24 -14.24
C ASP A 186 17.84 -4.52 -14.84
N SER A 187 17.48 -5.70 -14.32
CA SER A 187 17.92 -6.99 -14.86
C SER A 187 17.55 -7.12 -16.35
N GLU A 188 18.51 -7.61 -17.15
CA GLU A 188 18.25 -7.97 -18.54
C GLU A 188 17.09 -8.98 -18.61
N GLY A 189 16.14 -8.73 -19.52
CA GLY A 189 14.93 -9.54 -19.66
C GLY A 189 13.70 -9.05 -18.88
N LEU A 190 13.86 -8.08 -17.96
CA LEU A 190 12.71 -7.45 -17.28
C LEU A 190 12.26 -6.18 -18.03
N VAL A 191 11.13 -6.25 -18.73
CA VAL A 191 10.66 -5.18 -19.63
C VAL A 191 9.27 -4.71 -19.24
N PHE A 192 9.17 -3.49 -18.70
CA PHE A 192 7.91 -2.85 -18.34
C PHE A 192 7.21 -2.24 -19.56
N HIS A 193 5.89 -2.40 -19.67
CA HIS A 193 5.12 -2.11 -20.90
C HIS A 193 4.62 -0.67 -21.02
N ASP A 194 4.72 0.14 -19.96
CA ASP A 194 4.24 1.53 -19.94
C ASP A 194 2.75 1.69 -20.34
N ASP A 195 1.92 0.70 -19.98
CA ASP A 195 0.53 0.57 -20.42
C ASP A 195 -0.50 0.82 -19.29
N TRP A 196 -0.07 1.39 -18.17
CA TRP A 196 -0.96 1.76 -17.07
C TRP A 196 -1.70 3.08 -17.35
N ASP A 197 -2.93 2.97 -17.88
CA ASP A 197 -3.84 4.10 -18.12
C ASP A 197 -5.21 3.86 -17.47
N ASN A 198 -5.31 4.16 -16.18
CA ASN A 198 -6.51 3.95 -15.38
C ASN A 198 -7.12 5.29 -14.91
N ILE A 199 -8.39 5.26 -14.49
CA ILE A 199 -9.10 6.48 -14.06
C ILE A 199 -8.46 7.10 -12.81
N GLY A 200 -7.92 6.29 -11.91
CA GLY A 200 -7.21 6.72 -10.71
C GLY A 200 -6.08 5.75 -10.40
N GLN A 201 -5.39 6.01 -9.31
CA GLN A 201 -4.11 5.38 -9.00
C GLN A 201 -3.11 5.50 -10.15
N ARG A 202 -3.12 6.65 -10.82
CA ARG A 202 -2.44 6.85 -12.11
C ARG A 202 -0.93 6.75 -12.05
N LEU A 203 -0.33 6.92 -10.88
CA LEU A 203 1.12 6.95 -10.72
C LEU A 203 1.66 5.67 -10.09
N THR A 204 0.86 4.62 -9.95
CA THR A 204 1.33 3.40 -9.27
C THR A 204 2.21 2.50 -10.12
N GLU A 205 2.38 2.84 -11.41
CA GLU A 205 3.17 2.04 -12.35
C GLU A 205 2.79 0.56 -12.28
N SER A 206 1.47 0.31 -12.33
CA SER A 206 0.88 -1.02 -12.20
C SER A 206 0.69 -1.70 -13.56
N GLY A 207 1.45 -1.29 -14.58
CA GLY A 207 1.34 -1.84 -15.92
C GLY A 207 1.86 -3.27 -16.03
N GLY A 208 1.81 -3.80 -17.25
CA GLY A 208 2.34 -5.10 -17.59
C GLY A 208 3.87 -5.14 -17.58
N VAL A 209 4.39 -6.35 -17.37
CA VAL A 209 5.82 -6.65 -17.46
C VAL A 209 6.05 -7.96 -18.19
N THR A 210 7.02 -7.97 -19.10
CA THR A 210 7.60 -9.19 -19.66
C THR A 210 8.82 -9.57 -18.85
N ILE A 211 8.92 -10.87 -18.55
CA ILE A 211 10.06 -11.48 -17.88
C ILE A 211 10.62 -12.49 -18.88
N ASP A 212 11.79 -12.21 -19.45
CA ASP A 212 12.41 -13.04 -20.49
C ASP A 212 13.78 -13.53 -20.03
N GLY A 213 13.84 -14.75 -19.51
CA GLY A 213 15.10 -15.36 -19.09
C GLY A 213 15.77 -14.69 -17.89
N VAL A 214 15.02 -14.01 -17.02
CA VAL A 214 15.59 -13.32 -15.84
C VAL A 214 16.12 -14.36 -14.85
N ARG A 215 17.37 -14.20 -14.44
CA ARG A 215 18.07 -15.19 -13.60
C ARG A 215 18.15 -14.77 -12.15
N ALA A 216 18.02 -15.76 -11.25
CA ALA A 216 18.32 -15.61 -9.84
C ALA A 216 19.02 -16.87 -9.31
N PRO A 217 20.03 -16.76 -8.43
CA PRO A 217 20.67 -17.95 -7.86
C PRO A 217 19.65 -18.81 -7.11
N TRP A 218 19.79 -20.13 -7.12
CA TRP A 218 18.90 -21.03 -6.37
C TRP A 218 18.85 -20.66 -4.89
N ALA A 219 19.99 -20.26 -4.30
CA ALA A 219 20.07 -19.81 -2.91
C ALA A 219 19.16 -18.61 -2.56
N SER A 220 18.72 -17.84 -3.57
CA SER A 220 17.78 -16.73 -3.41
C SER A 220 16.31 -17.14 -3.40
N ALA A 221 15.99 -18.40 -3.72
CA ALA A 221 14.62 -18.94 -3.65
C ALA A 221 14.12 -18.90 -2.20
N ALA A 222 13.21 -17.98 -1.93
CA ALA A 222 12.77 -17.70 -0.58
C ALA A 222 12.00 -18.90 0.01
N GLY A 223 12.47 -19.39 1.16
CA GLY A 223 11.81 -20.47 1.90
C GLY A 223 12.22 -21.88 1.48
N TYR A 224 13.21 -22.00 0.60
CA TYR A 224 13.73 -23.29 0.18
C TYR A 224 15.06 -23.61 0.87
N VAL A 225 15.21 -24.85 1.32
CA VAL A 225 16.46 -25.41 1.87
C VAL A 225 16.71 -26.73 1.17
N ASP A 226 17.88 -26.89 0.57
CA ASP A 226 18.22 -28.06 -0.26
C ASP A 226 17.18 -28.30 -1.37
N LYS A 227 16.71 -27.22 -1.99
CA LYS A 227 15.65 -27.20 -3.02
C LYS A 227 14.28 -27.73 -2.56
N GLU A 228 14.05 -27.85 -1.26
CA GLU A 228 12.74 -28.19 -0.69
C GLU A 228 12.10 -26.99 0.01
N PHE A 229 10.85 -26.67 -0.34
CA PHE A 229 10.09 -25.61 0.32
C PHE A 229 9.80 -25.97 1.79
N ARG A 230 9.97 -24.99 2.68
CA ARG A 230 9.71 -25.11 4.12
C ARG A 230 8.44 -24.29 4.47
N PRO A 231 7.25 -24.89 4.40
CA PRO A 231 6.00 -24.17 4.63
C PRO A 231 5.84 -23.79 6.10
N ARG A 232 5.20 -22.63 6.31
CA ARG A 232 4.82 -22.06 7.60
C ARG A 232 3.43 -21.46 7.48
N VAL A 233 2.63 -21.52 8.54
CA VAL A 233 1.37 -20.77 8.58
C VAL A 233 1.62 -19.28 8.36
N TYR A 234 2.75 -18.76 8.86
CA TYR A 234 3.19 -17.37 8.67
C TYR A 234 3.28 -16.95 7.19
N ASN A 235 3.56 -17.87 6.25
CA ASN A 235 3.57 -17.55 4.82
C ASN A 235 2.20 -16.96 4.38
N THR A 236 1.12 -17.44 4.97
CA THR A 236 -0.26 -17.07 4.63
C THR A 236 -0.70 -15.73 5.21
N LEU A 237 0.13 -15.09 6.06
CA LEU A 237 -0.14 -13.72 6.56
C LEU A 237 0.08 -12.64 5.50
N ASN A 238 0.71 -12.98 4.36
CA ASN A 238 0.86 -12.04 3.25
C ASN A 238 -0.46 -11.34 2.90
N VAL A 239 -1.55 -12.11 2.81
CA VAL A 239 -2.89 -11.61 2.49
C VAL A 239 -3.45 -10.65 3.53
N PRO A 240 -3.65 -11.03 4.81
CA PRO A 240 -4.21 -10.08 5.77
C PRO A 240 -3.31 -8.84 5.97
N THR A 241 -1.98 -8.97 5.85
CA THR A 241 -1.05 -7.83 5.90
C THR A 241 -1.27 -6.87 4.74
N ILE A 242 -1.31 -7.34 3.48
CA ILE A 242 -1.54 -6.45 2.32
C ILE A 242 -2.95 -5.87 2.30
N GLN A 243 -3.95 -6.60 2.81
CA GLN A 243 -5.32 -6.08 2.94
C GLN A 243 -5.38 -4.90 3.93
N LEU A 244 -4.58 -4.91 5.01
CA LEU A 244 -4.41 -3.74 5.91
C LEU A 244 -3.63 -2.59 5.27
N VAL A 245 -2.66 -2.88 4.39
CA VAL A 245 -2.03 -1.85 3.56
C VAL A 245 -3.09 -1.15 2.70
N PHE A 246 -3.97 -1.90 2.05
CA PHE A 246 -5.07 -1.34 1.25
C PHE A 246 -6.00 -0.46 2.07
N ILE A 247 -6.43 -0.96 3.23
CA ILE A 247 -7.24 -0.20 4.18
C ILE A 247 -6.55 1.13 4.52
N SER A 248 -5.26 1.09 4.82
CA SER A 248 -4.50 2.26 5.27
C SER A 248 -4.50 3.38 4.23
N PHE A 249 -4.22 3.09 2.95
CA PHE A 249 -4.26 4.15 1.94
C PHE A 249 -5.69 4.52 1.51
N TYR A 250 -6.70 3.64 1.63
CA TYR A 250 -8.11 4.06 1.45
C TYR A 250 -8.52 5.11 2.47
N LEU A 251 -8.20 4.88 3.74
CA LEU A 251 -8.50 5.80 4.83
C LEU A 251 -7.69 7.09 4.70
N GLY A 252 -6.43 7.01 4.27
CA GLY A 252 -5.60 8.19 3.99
C GLY A 252 -6.18 9.04 2.87
N ILE A 253 -6.56 8.43 1.74
CA ILE A 253 -7.21 9.14 0.63
C ILE A 253 -8.52 9.80 1.07
N ALA A 254 -9.32 9.13 1.90
CA ALA A 254 -10.56 9.68 2.45
C ALA A 254 -10.32 10.86 3.42
N ALA A 255 -9.33 10.75 4.31
CA ALA A 255 -8.92 11.82 5.21
C ALA A 255 -8.43 13.04 4.41
N GLY A 256 -7.56 12.83 3.42
CA GLY A 256 -7.07 13.87 2.53
C GLY A 256 -8.19 14.57 1.74
N ALA A 257 -9.20 13.81 1.30
CA ALA A 257 -10.39 14.35 0.66
C ALA A 257 -11.18 15.27 1.59
N LEU A 258 -11.43 14.85 2.84
CA LEU A 258 -12.13 15.68 3.84
C LEU A 258 -11.35 16.93 4.20
N GLU A 259 -10.04 16.82 4.44
CA GLU A 259 -9.18 17.95 4.78
C GLU A 259 -9.14 18.98 3.63
N THR A 260 -8.96 18.50 2.39
CA THR A 260 -8.95 19.36 1.19
C THR A 260 -10.31 20.02 0.98
N ALA A 261 -11.40 19.25 1.11
CA ALA A 261 -12.76 19.78 0.99
C ALA A 261 -13.05 20.82 2.08
N ALA A 262 -12.67 20.56 3.33
CA ALA A 262 -12.89 21.49 4.44
C ALA A 262 -12.10 22.80 4.23
N ALA A 263 -10.87 22.72 3.73
CA ALA A 263 -10.11 23.90 3.34
C ALA A 263 -10.79 24.69 2.22
N TYR A 264 -11.31 24.01 1.20
CA TYR A 264 -12.10 24.62 0.14
C TYR A 264 -13.36 25.30 0.69
N THR A 265 -14.11 24.63 1.56
CA THR A 265 -15.34 25.16 2.15
C THR A 265 -15.10 26.41 2.97
N ARG A 266 -14.02 26.44 3.78
CA ARG A 266 -13.63 27.62 4.57
C ARG A 266 -13.23 28.82 3.72
N THR A 267 -12.72 28.60 2.51
CA THR A 267 -12.02 29.65 1.75
C THR A 267 -12.68 30.06 0.44
N LYS A 268 -13.48 29.16 -0.19
CA LYS A 268 -14.01 29.33 -1.55
C LYS A 268 -15.52 29.08 -1.67
N ALA A 269 -16.08 28.22 -0.83
CA ALA A 269 -17.52 27.94 -0.86
C ALA A 269 -18.35 29.17 -0.49
N ARG A 270 -19.61 29.17 -0.91
CA ARG A 270 -20.58 30.22 -0.58
C ARG A 270 -21.77 29.56 0.09
N SER A 271 -22.37 30.23 1.06
CA SER A 271 -23.64 29.79 1.63
C SER A 271 -24.71 29.71 0.55
N TRP A 272 -25.74 28.93 0.83
CA TRP A 272 -26.88 28.80 -0.04
C TRP A 272 -27.71 30.09 0.00
N LEU A 273 -28.12 30.59 -1.17
CA LEU A 273 -28.86 31.86 -1.30
C LEU A 273 -30.12 31.90 -0.43
N HIS A 274 -30.72 30.74 -0.17
CA HIS A 274 -31.93 30.60 0.63
C HIS A 274 -31.69 29.91 1.98
N GLY A 275 -30.44 29.69 2.37
CA GLY A 275 -30.08 29.04 3.65
C GLY A 275 -30.23 29.98 4.85
N GLY A 276 -30.08 31.29 4.64
CA GLY A 276 -30.15 32.28 5.73
C GLY A 276 -28.84 32.44 6.50
N TYR A 277 -27.73 31.91 5.98
CA TYR A 277 -26.39 31.99 6.57
C TYR A 277 -25.45 32.84 5.71
N ASP A 278 -24.55 33.59 6.34
CA ASP A 278 -23.58 34.45 5.63
C ASP A 278 -22.38 33.65 5.09
N GLN A 279 -22.00 32.56 5.77
CA GLN A 279 -20.85 31.73 5.42
C GLN A 279 -21.29 30.28 5.21
N ALA A 280 -20.65 29.59 4.26
CA ALA A 280 -20.92 28.18 4.00
C ALA A 280 -20.64 27.29 5.21
N VAL A 281 -19.68 27.68 6.06
CA VAL A 281 -19.28 26.93 7.26
C VAL A 281 -20.34 26.96 8.37
N ASP A 282 -21.31 27.88 8.31
CA ASP A 282 -22.39 28.01 9.28
C ASP A 282 -23.67 27.27 8.85
N GLU A 283 -23.72 26.78 7.61
CA GLU A 283 -24.87 26.05 7.06
C GLU A 283 -25.05 24.70 7.78
N PRO A 284 -26.24 24.39 8.33
CA PRO A 284 -26.48 23.17 9.10
C PRO A 284 -26.17 21.88 8.33
N TYR A 285 -26.51 21.83 7.03
CA TYR A 285 -26.24 20.64 6.21
C TYR A 285 -24.74 20.46 5.92
N VAL A 286 -23.97 21.55 5.89
CA VAL A 286 -22.51 21.50 5.74
C VAL A 286 -21.89 20.95 7.02
N ILE A 287 -22.28 21.49 8.17
CA ILE A 287 -21.82 21.03 9.50
C ILE A 287 -22.16 19.55 9.70
N ASP A 288 -23.42 19.17 9.43
CA ASP A 288 -23.90 17.79 9.55
C ASP A 288 -23.11 16.83 8.65
N THR A 289 -22.91 17.19 7.37
CA THR A 289 -22.18 16.34 6.43
C THR A 289 -20.72 16.15 6.85
N TYR A 290 -20.01 17.21 7.26
CA TYR A 290 -18.65 17.05 7.79
C TYR A 290 -18.63 16.21 9.06
N GLY A 291 -19.59 16.41 9.97
CA GLY A 291 -19.72 15.63 11.21
C GLY A 291 -19.93 14.14 10.95
N ASP A 292 -20.88 13.78 10.10
CA ASP A 292 -21.22 12.41 9.73
C ASP A 292 -20.03 11.70 9.05
N LEU A 293 -19.46 12.31 8.00
CA LEU A 293 -18.36 11.73 7.25
C LEU A 293 -17.09 11.56 8.11
N THR A 294 -16.78 12.55 8.96
CA THR A 294 -15.62 12.49 9.86
C THR A 294 -15.81 11.43 10.94
N ALA A 295 -16.99 11.37 11.56
CA ALA A 295 -17.28 10.36 12.58
C ALA A 295 -17.20 8.93 12.02
N LYS A 296 -17.73 8.70 10.80
CA LYS A 296 -17.59 7.42 10.09
C LYS A 296 -16.13 7.07 9.83
N LEU A 297 -15.34 8.02 9.33
CA LEU A 297 -13.92 7.80 9.05
C LEU A 297 -13.15 7.44 10.33
N TRP A 298 -13.28 8.22 11.40
CA TRP A 298 -12.61 7.96 12.67
C TRP A 298 -12.99 6.61 13.28
N ALA A 299 -14.25 6.19 13.15
CA ALA A 299 -14.68 4.87 13.61
C ALA A 299 -13.95 3.74 12.87
N VAL A 300 -13.72 3.88 11.56
CA VAL A 300 -13.01 2.87 10.77
C VAL A 300 -11.49 2.95 10.97
N GLU A 301 -10.92 4.13 11.16
CA GLU A 301 -9.50 4.29 11.54
C GLU A 301 -9.22 3.62 12.89
N ALA A 302 -10.09 3.81 13.89
CA ALA A 302 -9.95 3.14 15.18
C ALA A 302 -10.04 1.61 15.04
N LEU A 303 -10.94 1.11 14.19
CA LEU A 303 -11.02 -0.33 13.89
C LEU A 303 -9.75 -0.83 13.21
N ALA A 304 -9.26 -0.14 12.18
CA ALA A 304 -8.06 -0.51 11.45
C ALA A 304 -6.82 -0.55 12.36
N ASP A 305 -6.67 0.44 13.24
CA ASP A 305 -5.56 0.50 14.20
C ASP A 305 -5.63 -0.63 15.23
N ALA A 306 -6.83 -0.98 15.71
CA ALA A 306 -7.01 -2.11 16.61
C ALA A 306 -6.65 -3.44 15.94
N VAL A 307 -7.09 -3.64 14.69
CA VAL A 307 -6.78 -4.85 13.91
C VAL A 307 -5.29 -4.91 13.56
N ALA A 308 -4.65 -3.78 13.25
CA ALA A 308 -3.21 -3.73 13.05
C ALA A 308 -2.42 -4.17 14.29
N ALA A 309 -2.87 -3.79 15.49
CA ALA A 309 -2.25 -4.24 16.75
C ALA A 309 -2.47 -5.73 17.02
N GLU A 310 -3.57 -6.33 16.54
CA GLU A 310 -3.77 -7.79 16.55
C GLU A 310 -2.75 -8.48 15.61
N GLY A 311 -2.60 -7.98 14.38
CA GLY A 311 -1.64 -8.48 13.39
C GLY A 311 -0.19 -8.35 13.82
N GLN A 312 0.18 -7.27 14.52
CA GLN A 312 1.54 -7.05 15.00
C GLN A 312 2.00 -8.19 15.93
N LYS A 313 1.12 -8.70 16.80
CA LYS A 313 1.44 -9.84 17.67
C LYS A 313 1.81 -11.10 16.88
N LEU A 314 1.22 -11.29 15.71
CA LEU A 314 1.54 -12.40 14.82
C LEU A 314 2.87 -12.17 14.08
N HIS A 315 3.19 -10.92 13.74
CA HIS A 315 4.48 -10.54 13.15
C HIS A 315 5.64 -10.63 14.14
N ASP A 316 5.41 -10.43 15.44
CA ASP A 316 6.43 -10.53 16.49
C ASP A 316 6.87 -11.98 16.77
N ALA A 317 5.98 -12.95 16.54
CA ALA A 317 6.22 -14.37 16.81
C ALA A 317 5.88 -15.25 15.58
N PRO A 318 6.61 -15.10 14.46
CA PRO A 318 6.26 -15.75 13.19
C PRO A 318 6.21 -17.28 13.27
N ASP A 319 7.05 -17.89 14.10
CA ASP A 319 7.11 -19.35 14.26
C ASP A 319 5.99 -19.91 15.16
N GLU A 320 5.25 -19.04 15.87
CA GLU A 320 4.17 -19.42 16.79
C GLU A 320 2.77 -19.24 16.16
N VAL A 321 2.70 -18.73 14.92
CA VAL A 321 1.42 -18.48 14.25
C VAL A 321 0.68 -19.78 13.96
N THR A 322 -0.53 -19.90 14.50
CA THR A 322 -1.43 -21.04 14.25
C THR A 322 -2.45 -20.70 13.16
N GLU A 323 -3.01 -21.71 12.50
CA GLU A 323 -4.08 -21.54 11.50
C GLU A 323 -5.29 -20.81 12.10
N GLN A 324 -5.62 -21.12 13.36
CA GLN A 324 -6.69 -20.45 14.10
C GLN A 324 -6.42 -18.95 14.25
N ALA A 325 -5.25 -18.57 14.78
CA ALA A 325 -4.89 -17.17 15.00
C ALA A 325 -4.84 -16.39 13.68
N ARG A 326 -4.29 -17.01 12.62
CA ARG A 326 -4.29 -16.42 11.28
C ARG A 326 -5.70 -16.20 10.75
N GLY A 327 -6.58 -17.20 10.83
CA GLY A 327 -7.94 -17.10 10.31
C GLY A 327 -8.79 -16.10 11.08
N GLU A 328 -8.68 -16.05 12.41
CA GLU A 328 -9.37 -15.05 13.23
C GLU A 328 -8.93 -13.63 12.87
N PHE A 329 -7.63 -13.44 12.64
CA PHE A 329 -7.08 -12.18 12.16
C PHE A 329 -7.60 -11.80 10.76
N GLU A 330 -7.62 -12.74 9.80
CA GLU A 330 -8.18 -12.50 8.47
C GLU A 330 -9.64 -12.04 8.53
N VAL A 331 -10.48 -12.65 9.37
CA VAL A 331 -11.88 -12.23 9.54
C VAL A 331 -11.96 -10.77 10.00
N ARG A 332 -11.08 -10.36 10.93
CA ARG A 332 -11.02 -8.99 11.44
C ARG A 332 -10.55 -8.01 10.35
N VAL A 333 -9.57 -8.40 9.55
CA VAL A 333 -9.10 -7.63 8.39
C VAL A 333 -10.18 -7.49 7.32
N ALA A 334 -10.90 -8.57 7.00
CA ALA A 334 -12.01 -8.56 6.04
C ALA A 334 -13.13 -7.61 6.48
N ALA A 335 -13.46 -7.58 7.78
CA ALA A 335 -14.42 -6.64 8.35
C ALA A 335 -13.96 -5.18 8.22
N ALA A 336 -12.71 -4.90 8.59
CA ALA A 336 -12.11 -3.57 8.45
C ALA A 336 -12.10 -3.12 6.97
N LYS A 337 -11.74 -4.01 6.04
CA LYS A 337 -11.70 -3.72 4.62
C LYS A 337 -13.07 -3.38 4.05
N ALA A 338 -14.10 -4.12 4.45
CA ALA A 338 -15.46 -3.85 4.00
C ALA A 338 -15.90 -2.44 4.40
N ARG A 339 -15.63 -2.03 5.65
CA ARG A 339 -16.01 -0.70 6.14
C ARG A 339 -15.13 0.41 5.57
N ALA A 340 -13.83 0.20 5.42
CA ALA A 340 -12.93 1.15 4.80
C ALA A 340 -13.31 1.43 3.34
N THR A 341 -13.69 0.39 2.59
CA THR A 341 -14.18 0.53 1.22
C THR A 341 -15.43 1.40 1.14
N ASP A 342 -16.44 1.11 1.98
CA ASP A 342 -17.70 1.84 1.98
C ASP A 342 -17.51 3.31 2.38
N VAL A 343 -16.80 3.55 3.49
CA VAL A 343 -16.59 4.91 4.01
C VAL A 343 -15.70 5.74 3.10
N ALA A 344 -14.61 5.17 2.54
CA ALA A 344 -13.75 5.93 1.64
C ALA A 344 -14.48 6.33 0.35
N LEU A 345 -15.29 5.44 -0.23
CA LEU A 345 -16.12 5.77 -1.39
C LEU A 345 -17.20 6.81 -1.07
N GLU A 346 -17.85 6.70 0.09
CA GLU A 346 -18.86 7.67 0.54
C GLU A 346 -18.23 9.05 0.73
N VAL A 347 -17.15 9.13 1.51
CA VAL A 347 -16.42 10.38 1.81
C VAL A 347 -15.99 11.06 0.52
N THR A 348 -15.24 10.35 -0.33
CA THR A 348 -14.65 10.95 -1.54
C THR A 348 -15.69 11.39 -2.57
N SER A 349 -16.90 10.82 -2.53
CA SER A 349 -18.03 11.26 -3.35
C SER A 349 -18.79 12.44 -2.71
N ARG A 350 -19.12 12.35 -1.41
CA ARG A 350 -20.02 13.30 -0.74
C ARG A 350 -19.36 14.63 -0.39
N ILE A 351 -18.02 14.73 -0.41
CA ILE A 351 -17.35 16.04 -0.28
C ILE A 351 -17.80 17.08 -1.33
N PHE A 352 -18.32 16.64 -2.48
CA PHE A 352 -18.86 17.55 -3.50
C PHE A 352 -20.17 18.23 -3.08
N GLU A 353 -20.96 17.61 -2.19
CA GLU A 353 -22.22 18.16 -1.66
C GLU A 353 -21.97 19.42 -0.82
N VAL A 354 -20.81 19.51 -0.16
CA VAL A 354 -20.45 20.63 0.73
C VAL A 354 -19.47 21.64 0.12
N THR A 355 -18.78 21.27 -0.96
CA THR A 355 -17.88 22.18 -1.69
C THR A 355 -18.59 22.89 -2.85
N GLY A 356 -19.64 22.30 -3.39
CA GLY A 356 -20.53 22.88 -4.39
C GLY A 356 -19.96 22.92 -5.82
N ALA A 357 -20.79 23.37 -6.77
CA ALA A 357 -20.53 23.21 -8.20
C ALA A 357 -19.20 23.80 -8.71
N ARG A 358 -18.67 24.86 -8.10
CA ARG A 358 -17.37 25.44 -8.51
C ARG A 358 -16.19 24.51 -8.23
N ALA A 359 -16.35 23.60 -7.26
CA ALA A 359 -15.32 22.65 -6.87
C ALA A 359 -15.12 21.51 -7.89
N THR A 360 -16.01 21.38 -8.88
CA THR A 360 -15.88 20.42 -9.98
C THR A 360 -14.92 20.90 -11.08
N ALA A 361 -14.35 22.09 -10.95
CA ALA A 361 -13.33 22.55 -11.88
C ALA A 361 -12.10 21.63 -11.81
N SER A 362 -11.63 21.14 -12.96
CA SER A 362 -10.50 20.19 -13.02
C SER A 362 -9.20 20.72 -12.39
N ALA A 363 -9.07 22.05 -12.26
CA ALA A 363 -7.96 22.70 -11.56
C ALA A 363 -7.96 22.42 -10.05
N GLU A 364 -9.12 22.18 -9.43
CA GLU A 364 -9.23 21.83 -8.00
C GLU A 364 -8.86 20.36 -7.76
N GLY A 365 -9.12 19.48 -8.73
CA GLY A 365 -8.70 18.08 -8.71
C GLY A 365 -9.26 17.27 -7.54
N LEU A 366 -10.43 17.63 -7.00
CA LEU A 366 -11.08 16.91 -5.89
C LEU A 366 -11.54 15.50 -6.30
N ASP A 367 -11.84 15.30 -7.58
CA ASP A 367 -12.29 14.02 -8.12
C ASP A 367 -11.19 12.93 -8.06
N ARG A 368 -9.91 13.33 -7.94
CA ARG A 368 -8.78 12.38 -7.85
C ARG A 368 -8.91 11.43 -6.66
N PHE A 369 -9.42 11.91 -5.52
CA PHE A 369 -9.57 11.07 -4.34
C PHE A 369 -10.56 9.93 -4.62
N TRP A 370 -11.72 10.25 -5.20
CA TRP A 370 -12.72 9.24 -5.57
C TRP A 370 -12.19 8.30 -6.65
N ARG A 371 -11.54 8.83 -7.70
CA ARG A 371 -10.96 8.00 -8.77
C ARG A 371 -9.94 7.01 -8.22
N ASN A 372 -9.08 7.44 -7.30
CA ASN A 372 -8.07 6.59 -6.66
C ASN A 372 -8.71 5.47 -5.83
N VAL A 373 -9.61 5.80 -4.90
CA VAL A 373 -10.32 4.79 -4.10
C VAL A 373 -11.11 3.85 -5.01
N ARG A 374 -11.86 4.38 -5.98
CA ARG A 374 -12.69 3.57 -6.88
C ARG A 374 -11.86 2.58 -7.68
N THR A 375 -10.70 2.99 -8.17
CA THR A 375 -9.78 2.11 -8.92
C THR A 375 -9.34 0.94 -8.04
N HIS A 376 -8.77 1.22 -6.87
CA HIS A 376 -8.13 0.17 -6.09
C HIS A 376 -9.10 -0.69 -5.25
N THR A 377 -10.26 -0.15 -4.85
CA THR A 377 -11.31 -0.95 -4.19
C THR A 377 -11.87 -2.08 -5.07
N LEU A 378 -11.47 -2.16 -6.35
CA LEU A 378 -11.77 -3.25 -7.26
C LEU A 378 -10.69 -4.33 -7.33
N HIS A 379 -9.58 -4.19 -6.58
CA HIS A 379 -8.50 -5.19 -6.52
C HIS A 379 -9.06 -6.60 -6.25
N ASP A 380 -9.95 -6.71 -5.27
CA ASP A 380 -10.76 -7.89 -5.05
C ASP A 380 -12.18 -7.50 -4.58
N PRO A 381 -13.21 -8.33 -4.84
CA PRO A 381 -14.58 -7.92 -4.62
C PRO A 381 -14.91 -7.90 -3.12
N VAL A 382 -15.21 -6.71 -2.58
CA VAL A 382 -15.59 -6.51 -1.17
C VAL A 382 -16.76 -7.39 -0.70
N ALA A 383 -17.60 -7.88 -1.62
CA ALA A 383 -18.65 -8.84 -1.31
C ALA A 383 -18.12 -10.16 -0.72
N TYR A 384 -16.95 -10.64 -1.19
CA TYR A 384 -16.32 -11.84 -0.63
C TYR A 384 -15.76 -11.58 0.76
N LYS A 385 -15.19 -10.40 1.01
CA LYS A 385 -14.77 -9.98 2.37
C LYS A 385 -15.95 -9.95 3.36
N ARG A 386 -17.13 -9.45 2.93
CA ARG A 386 -18.36 -9.52 3.75
C ARG A 386 -18.84 -10.96 3.97
N ARG A 387 -18.73 -11.82 2.94
CA ARG A 387 -19.07 -13.24 3.04
C ARG A 387 -18.21 -13.96 4.06
N GLU A 388 -16.90 -13.73 4.08
CA GLU A 388 -15.97 -14.32 5.04
C GLU A 388 -16.38 -14.01 6.48
N VAL A 389 -16.64 -12.73 6.78
CA VAL A 389 -17.13 -12.30 8.09
C VAL A 389 -18.46 -12.97 8.43
N GLY A 390 -19.42 -12.92 7.51
CA GLY A 390 -20.75 -13.50 7.74
C GLY A 390 -20.71 -15.02 7.94
N ARG A 391 -19.88 -15.73 7.18
CA ARG A 391 -19.71 -17.17 7.30
C ARG A 391 -19.10 -17.53 8.65
N HIS A 392 -18.03 -16.84 9.04
CA HIS A 392 -17.40 -17.06 10.34
C HIS A 392 -18.38 -16.85 11.51
N VAL A 393 -19.16 -15.77 11.50
CA VAL A 393 -20.14 -15.48 12.55
C VAL A 393 -21.24 -16.54 12.62
N LEU A 394 -21.68 -17.10 11.48
CA LEU A 394 -22.77 -18.07 11.43
C LEU A 394 -22.34 -19.51 11.73
N THR A 395 -21.12 -19.90 11.34
CA THR A 395 -20.69 -21.31 11.38
C THR A 395 -19.41 -21.55 12.17
N GLY A 396 -18.70 -20.50 12.60
CA GLY A 396 -17.36 -20.59 13.20
C GLY A 396 -16.25 -20.92 12.20
N GLU A 397 -16.56 -21.01 10.91
CA GLU A 397 -15.60 -21.36 9.86
C GLU A 397 -14.63 -20.21 9.60
N LEU A 398 -13.33 -20.51 9.49
CA LEU A 398 -12.31 -19.54 9.16
C LEU A 398 -12.16 -19.40 7.63
N PRO A 399 -11.78 -18.22 7.12
CA PRO A 399 -11.45 -18.06 5.72
C PRO A 399 -10.30 -18.99 5.32
N GLU A 400 -10.49 -19.72 4.23
CA GLU A 400 -9.44 -20.53 3.64
C GLU A 400 -8.29 -19.63 3.14
N PRO A 401 -7.03 -19.93 3.48
CA PRO A 401 -5.90 -19.20 2.94
C PRO A 401 -5.83 -19.34 1.41
N THR A 402 -5.97 -18.23 0.70
CA THR A 402 -5.80 -18.16 -0.75
C THR A 402 -4.91 -16.98 -1.10
N TRP A 403 -4.81 -16.60 -2.38
CA TRP A 403 -4.19 -15.34 -2.78
C TRP A 403 -5.03 -14.09 -2.44
N TYR A 404 -6.27 -14.29 -1.96
CA TYR A 404 -7.22 -13.20 -1.69
C TYR A 404 -7.94 -13.32 -0.33
N SER A 405 -7.76 -14.41 0.43
CA SER A 405 -8.39 -14.68 1.72
C SER A 405 -7.50 -15.45 2.69
#